data_AF-A0A4R7SNZ8-F1
#
_entry.id   AF-A0A4R7SNZ8-F1
#
_cell.length_a   1.000
_cell.length_b   1.000
_cell.length_c   1.000
_cell.angle_alpha   90.00
_cell.angle_beta   90.00
_cell.angle_gamma   90.00
#
_symmetry.space_group_name_H-M   'P 1'
#
loop_
_entity.id
_entity.type
_entity.pdbx_description
1 polymer ?
#
loop_
_entity_poly.entity_id
_entity_poly.type
_entity_poly.pdbx_seq_one_letter_code
_entity_poly.pdbx_strand_id
1 'polypeptide(L)'
;MADHPPSTPARKPLLQDASPAPETVATHSRVLVTGGRTIKPEASRPVGTSWAPIIVLAFFQLGLLAAALAWGTTYVSRQVTNAKIGRSESGTGENTGALKNSLERANAQIAALQRQLDAQDEERARTQNRLQEMADRMALVIQQSSYAPTGDAPRISNADASQIAAMLPSVTPATGELILIKERNRLTSYADKAIATGSRESLQALVDAMMDPAMKHLIHAAQAEFKRVQAYYDMGIGIDPGYTLPVRELFKDTPVTREADLTPGQLHGLLQDQKQPWETRLRAAYLLRSSTEAETNSLLLKTLKDDPTLDVAKQAQITFENRVGRKFRLFDIPAIEAWWQAQGGDKPVLKMIEPGK
;
A
#
# COMPACT_ATOMS: atom_id res chain seq x y z
N MET A 1 -49.67 -57.25 41.44
CA MET A 1 -48.96 -58.43 41.96
C MET A 1 -47.48 -58.06 41.98
N ALA A 2 -46.93 -58.00 43.20
CA ALA A 2 -45.50 -57.97 43.57
C ALA A 2 -44.63 -56.82 43.04
N ASP A 3 -43.66 -56.27 43.76
CA ASP A 3 -43.35 -56.13 45.18
C ASP A 3 -42.13 -55.19 45.18
N HIS A 4 -42.06 -54.26 46.14
CA HIS A 4 -40.85 -53.50 46.41
C HIS A 4 -39.74 -54.43 46.95
N PRO A 5 -38.47 -54.05 46.72
CA PRO A 5 -37.49 -54.17 47.80
C PRO A 5 -36.76 -52.84 48.11
N PRO A 6 -36.40 -52.58 49.38
CA PRO A 6 -35.67 -51.37 49.81
C PRO A 6 -34.22 -51.64 50.30
N SER A 7 -33.54 -50.54 50.67
CA SER A 7 -32.38 -50.39 51.56
C SER A 7 -30.99 -50.23 50.92
N THR A 8 -30.33 -49.09 51.16
CA THR A 8 -29.36 -48.88 52.26
C THR A 8 -28.70 -47.48 52.14
N PRO A 9 -28.61 -46.66 53.21
CA PRO A 9 -27.82 -45.43 53.25
C PRO A 9 -26.47 -45.64 53.99
N ALA A 10 -25.39 -45.03 53.49
CA ALA A 10 -24.10 -44.97 54.19
C ALA A 10 -23.51 -43.54 54.09
N ARG A 11 -23.54 -42.80 55.20
CA ARG A 11 -22.40 -42.40 56.07
C ARG A 11 -21.74 -41.06 55.73
N LYS A 12 -21.96 -40.08 56.63
CA LYS A 12 -21.04 -38.96 56.93
C LYS A 12 -19.80 -39.47 57.69
N PRO A 13 -18.67 -38.75 57.56
CA PRO A 13 -18.04 -38.09 58.73
C PRO A 13 -17.69 -36.63 58.39
N LEU A 14 -18.10 -35.60 59.14
CA LEU A 14 -17.55 -35.03 60.39
C LEU A 14 -16.10 -34.50 60.32
N LEU A 15 -16.00 -33.17 60.31
CA LEU A 15 -15.06 -32.25 60.99
C LEU A 15 -13.56 -32.60 61.07
N GLN A 16 -12.68 -31.69 60.62
CA GLN A 16 -11.93 -30.80 61.54
C GLN A 16 -11.08 -29.71 60.83
N ASP A 17 -11.15 -28.52 61.44
CA ASP A 17 -10.11 -27.51 61.69
C ASP A 17 -9.48 -26.63 60.58
N ALA A 18 -10.06 -25.42 60.48
CA ALA A 18 -9.50 -24.13 60.95
C ALA A 18 -8.14 -23.59 60.43
N SER A 19 -8.27 -22.50 59.63
CA SER A 19 -7.67 -21.15 59.79
C SER A 19 -6.13 -20.93 59.78
N PRO A 20 -5.64 -19.66 59.63
CA PRO A 20 -6.19 -18.49 58.93
C PRO A 20 -5.14 -17.73 58.08
N ALA A 21 -5.62 -16.72 57.35
CA ALA A 21 -4.83 -15.61 56.81
C ALA A 21 -4.17 -14.75 57.93
N PRO A 22 -3.18 -13.91 57.57
CA PRO A 22 -2.93 -12.68 58.28
C PRO A 22 -3.11 -11.44 57.38
N GLU A 23 -4.01 -10.56 57.83
CA GLU A 23 -4.06 -9.13 57.48
C GLU A 23 -3.13 -8.31 58.39
N THR A 24 -2.96 -7.05 57.97
CA THR A 24 -2.48 -5.87 58.69
C THR A 24 -0.97 -5.61 58.66
N VAL A 25 -0.56 -4.44 58.17
CA VAL A 25 -0.44 -3.22 58.98
C VAL A 25 -0.36 -1.99 58.05
N ALA A 26 -1.22 -1.01 58.35
CA ALA A 26 -1.17 0.34 57.83
C ALA A 26 -0.09 1.15 58.55
N THR A 27 0.62 2.02 57.83
CA THR A 27 1.38 3.11 58.46
C THR A 27 0.92 4.44 57.88
N HIS A 28 0.35 5.27 58.76
CA HIS A 28 0.07 6.68 58.52
C HIS A 28 1.37 7.45 58.25
N SER A 29 1.34 8.35 57.27
CA SER A 29 2.21 9.52 57.23
C SER A 29 1.42 10.68 56.66
N ARG A 30 0.89 11.52 57.56
CA ARG A 30 0.23 12.78 57.26
C ARG A 30 1.27 13.87 57.55
N VAL A 31 1.75 14.56 56.52
CA VAL A 31 2.42 15.86 56.66
C VAL A 31 1.70 16.83 55.73
N LEU A 32 0.92 17.72 56.33
CA LEU A 32 0.54 19.02 55.77
C LEU A 32 1.77 19.93 55.88
N VAL A 33 1.97 20.84 54.92
CA VAL A 33 2.33 22.27 55.12
C VAL A 33 2.68 22.91 53.76
N THR A 34 1.80 23.83 53.38
CA THR A 34 1.94 25.10 52.63
C THR A 34 3.17 25.36 51.74
N GLY A 35 2.92 25.87 50.53
CA GLY A 35 3.92 26.66 49.80
C GLY A 35 3.55 26.92 48.35
N GLY A 36 2.75 27.95 48.09
CA GLY A 36 2.61 28.50 46.75
C GLY A 36 3.93 29.10 46.27
N ARG A 37 4.30 28.84 45.01
CA ARG A 37 5.24 29.69 44.27
C ARG A 37 5.10 29.51 42.77
N THR A 38 4.61 30.59 42.16
CA THR A 38 5.11 31.22 40.92
C THR A 38 5.41 30.33 39.72
N ILE A 39 4.48 30.44 38.77
CA ILE A 39 4.65 30.24 37.33
C ILE A 39 5.95 30.94 36.87
N LYS A 40 6.87 30.18 36.28
CA LYS A 40 7.97 30.70 35.46
C LYS A 40 7.70 30.22 34.02
N PRO A 41 7.55 31.11 33.03
CA PRO A 41 7.39 30.67 31.65
C PRO A 41 8.74 30.16 31.14
N GLU A 42 8.82 28.84 30.90
CA GLU A 42 9.94 28.21 30.22
C GLU A 42 9.88 28.62 28.74
N ALA A 43 10.93 29.29 28.27
CA ALA A 43 11.08 29.77 26.91
C ALA A 43 11.08 28.60 25.90
N SER A 44 10.35 28.78 24.80
CA SER A 44 10.33 27.91 23.64
C SER A 44 11.75 27.69 23.10
N ARG A 45 12.18 26.43 23.07
CA ARG A 45 13.38 26.03 22.31
C ARG A 45 12.99 25.86 20.83
N PRO A 46 13.77 26.41 19.88
CA PRO A 46 13.56 26.13 18.47
C PRO A 46 13.94 24.67 18.17
N VAL A 47 13.06 23.98 17.44
CA VAL A 47 13.31 22.64 16.88
C VAL A 47 14.44 22.76 15.86
N GLY A 48 15.64 22.31 16.24
CA GLY A 48 16.76 22.18 15.33
C GLY A 48 16.53 21.00 14.40
N THR A 49 16.24 21.28 13.13
CA THR A 49 16.24 20.30 12.05
C THR A 49 17.63 19.67 11.96
N SER A 50 17.78 18.44 12.42
CA SER A 50 19.03 17.69 12.33
C SER A 50 19.28 17.29 10.87
N TRP A 51 20.27 17.94 10.23
CA TRP A 51 20.73 17.65 8.86
C TRP A 51 21.49 16.31 8.70
N ALA A 52 21.63 15.54 9.79
CA ALA A 52 22.38 14.29 9.81
C ALA A 52 21.95 13.21 8.79
N PRO A 53 20.66 12.97 8.48
CA PRO A 53 20.28 11.89 7.56
C PRO A 53 20.54 12.22 6.08
N ILE A 54 20.61 13.52 5.72
CA ILE A 54 20.87 13.94 4.33
C ILE A 54 22.34 13.75 3.95
N ILE A 55 23.25 14.00 4.90
CA ILE A 55 24.69 13.87 4.67
C ILE A 55 25.10 12.40 4.49
N VAL A 56 24.51 11.47 5.26
CA VAL A 56 24.82 10.04 5.16
C VAL A 56 24.38 9.45 3.80
N LEU A 57 23.24 9.89 3.27
CA LEU A 57 22.72 9.42 1.98
C LEU A 57 23.59 9.90 0.80
N ALA A 58 24.10 11.13 0.87
CA ALA A 58 24.98 11.70 -0.15
C ALA A 58 26.33 10.96 -0.22
N PHE A 59 26.92 10.58 0.92
CA PHE A 59 28.16 9.79 0.93
C PHE A 59 27.97 8.37 0.38
N PHE A 60 26.80 7.76 0.60
CA PHE A 60 26.51 6.43 0.07
C PHE A 60 26.38 6.43 -1.46
N GLN A 61 25.75 7.45 -2.03
CA GLN A 61 25.63 7.61 -3.50
C GLN A 61 26.98 7.90 -4.16
N LEU A 62 27.83 8.72 -3.54
CA LEU A 62 29.20 8.97 -4.00
C LEU A 62 30.08 7.70 -3.95
N GLY A 63 29.93 6.88 -2.90
CA GLY A 63 30.64 5.60 -2.78
C GLY A 63 30.27 4.60 -3.88
N LEU A 64 28.98 4.49 -4.22
CA LEU A 64 28.52 3.60 -5.29
C LEU A 64 29.00 4.06 -6.68
N LEU A 65 29.03 5.37 -6.93
CA LEU A 65 29.53 5.92 -8.19
C LEU A 65 31.05 5.67 -8.35
N ALA A 66 31.82 5.85 -7.27
CA ALA A 66 33.26 5.58 -7.27
C ALA A 66 33.56 4.09 -7.49
N ALA A 67 32.78 3.20 -6.87
CA ALA A 67 32.90 1.76 -7.08
C ALA A 67 32.60 1.36 -8.53
N ALA A 68 31.56 1.93 -9.15
CA ALA A 68 31.23 1.66 -10.55
C ALA A 68 32.33 2.13 -11.52
N LEU A 69 32.94 3.30 -11.26
CA LEU A 69 34.05 3.82 -12.07
C LEU A 69 35.34 2.99 -11.89
N ALA A 70 35.64 2.53 -10.67
CA ALA A 70 36.76 1.64 -10.41
C ALA A 70 36.58 0.26 -11.08
N TRP A 71 35.35 -0.25 -11.11
CA TRP A 71 35.03 -1.51 -11.80
C TRP A 71 35.08 -1.37 -13.32
N GLY A 72 34.58 -0.26 -13.87
CA GLY A 72 34.67 0.04 -15.30
C GLY A 72 36.12 0.16 -15.80
N THR A 73 36.96 0.88 -15.05
CA THR A 73 38.38 1.06 -15.42
C THR A 73 39.18 -0.24 -15.32
N THR A 74 38.94 -1.06 -14.31
CA THR A 74 39.58 -2.39 -14.18
C THR A 74 39.10 -3.37 -15.26
N TYR A 75 37.82 -3.35 -15.64
CA TYR A 75 37.28 -4.18 -16.73
C TYR A 75 37.87 -3.81 -18.10
N VAL A 76 37.95 -2.50 -18.41
CA VAL A 76 38.57 -2.02 -19.66
C VAL A 76 40.08 -2.30 -19.68
N SER A 77 40.78 -2.14 -18.56
CA SER A 77 42.23 -2.46 -18.49
C SER A 77 42.52 -3.94 -18.74
N ARG A 78 41.64 -4.86 -18.29
CA ARG A 78 41.74 -6.30 -18.53
C ARG A 78 41.47 -6.67 -20.00
N GLN A 79 40.54 -5.99 -20.67
CA GLN A 79 40.30 -6.18 -22.10
C GLN A 79 41.53 -5.74 -22.93
N VAL A 80 42.18 -4.64 -22.55
CA VAL A 80 43.38 -4.13 -23.24
C VAL A 80 44.62 -4.98 -22.95
N THR A 81 44.78 -5.53 -21.76
CA THR A 81 45.90 -6.45 -21.46
C THR A 81 45.74 -7.81 -22.12
N ASN A 82 44.51 -8.35 -22.20
CA ASN A 82 44.25 -9.59 -22.93
C ASN A 82 44.44 -9.45 -24.45
N ALA A 83 44.20 -8.26 -25.02
CA ALA A 83 44.54 -7.97 -26.42
C ALA A 83 46.06 -7.86 -26.68
N LYS A 84 46.88 -7.62 -25.64
CA LYS A 84 48.32 -7.40 -25.74
C LYS A 84 49.16 -8.67 -25.52
N ILE A 85 48.58 -9.72 -24.92
CA ILE A 85 49.27 -10.99 -24.62
C ILE A 85 49.25 -11.97 -25.83
N GLY A 86 48.48 -11.69 -26.89
CA GLY A 86 48.41 -12.50 -28.10
C GLY A 86 49.50 -12.27 -29.15
N ARG A 87 50.54 -11.47 -28.89
CA ARG A 87 51.58 -11.20 -29.90
C ARG A 87 52.96 -11.04 -29.27
N SER A 88 53.75 -12.11 -29.35
CA SER A 88 55.20 -12.07 -29.17
C SER A 88 55.87 -12.59 -30.44
N GLU A 89 57.05 -12.00 -30.71
CA GLU A 89 58.01 -12.25 -31.80
C GLU A 89 57.79 -11.54 -33.14
N SER A 90 58.48 -10.41 -33.33
CA SER A 90 59.71 -10.31 -34.18
C SER A 90 59.98 -8.87 -34.64
N GLY A 91 61.27 -8.52 -34.76
CA GLY A 91 61.76 -7.63 -35.81
C GLY A 91 61.64 -6.12 -35.66
N THR A 92 62.65 -5.51 -35.04
CA THR A 92 63.03 -4.10 -35.25
C THR A 92 63.36 -3.85 -36.73
N GLY A 93 62.36 -3.41 -37.51
CA GLY A 93 62.52 -3.05 -38.94
C GLY A 93 61.20 -2.80 -39.71
N GLU A 94 60.07 -3.38 -39.27
CA GLU A 94 58.77 -3.32 -39.98
C GLU A 94 57.75 -2.31 -39.40
N ASN A 95 58.16 -1.50 -38.42
CA ASN A 95 57.19 -0.71 -37.63
C ASN A 95 56.56 0.46 -38.39
N THR A 96 57.21 1.05 -39.40
CA THR A 96 56.68 2.23 -40.11
C THR A 96 55.52 1.87 -41.05
N GLY A 97 55.59 0.72 -41.73
CA GLY A 97 54.50 0.20 -42.57
C GLY A 97 53.30 -0.26 -41.74
N ALA A 98 53.55 -0.95 -40.63
CA ALA A 98 52.51 -1.36 -39.70
C ALA A 98 51.79 -0.16 -39.04
N LEU A 99 52.54 0.88 -38.67
CA LEU A 99 52.00 2.14 -38.14
C LEU A 99 51.17 2.88 -39.19
N LYS A 100 51.65 2.99 -40.43
CA LYS A 100 50.90 3.64 -41.52
C LYS A 100 49.58 2.91 -41.82
N ASN A 101 49.62 1.58 -41.88
CA ASN A 101 48.42 0.76 -42.06
C ASN A 101 47.46 0.88 -40.86
N SER A 102 47.97 1.03 -39.64
CA SER A 102 47.13 1.27 -38.46
C SER A 102 46.48 2.66 -38.47
N LEU A 103 47.20 3.67 -38.96
CA LEU A 103 46.73 5.05 -39.08
C LEU A 103 45.66 5.18 -40.17
N GLU A 104 45.84 4.52 -41.31
CA GLU A 104 44.83 4.46 -42.37
C GLU A 104 43.55 3.75 -41.91
N ARG A 105 43.67 2.67 -41.12
CA ARG A 105 42.50 2.02 -40.50
C ARG A 105 41.82 2.90 -39.45
N ALA A 106 42.59 3.62 -38.63
CA ALA A 106 42.04 4.56 -37.65
C ALA A 106 41.31 5.72 -38.35
N ASN A 107 41.87 6.28 -39.43
CA ASN A 107 41.22 7.32 -40.23
C ASN A 107 39.95 6.80 -40.92
N ALA A 108 39.97 5.57 -41.44
CA ALA A 108 38.78 4.94 -42.01
C ALA A 108 37.67 4.71 -40.95
N GLN A 109 38.05 4.36 -39.72
CA GLN A 109 37.11 4.23 -38.60
C GLN A 109 36.55 5.57 -38.16
N ILE A 110 37.35 6.63 -38.09
CA ILE A 110 36.88 7.99 -37.76
C ILE A 110 35.87 8.47 -38.82
N ALA A 111 36.17 8.27 -40.10
CA ALA A 111 35.25 8.63 -41.18
C ALA A 111 33.94 7.81 -41.14
N ALA A 112 34.02 6.53 -40.74
CA ALA A 112 32.84 5.70 -40.56
C ALA A 112 31.98 6.17 -39.36
N LEU A 113 32.62 6.54 -38.25
CA LEU A 113 31.93 7.07 -37.07
C LEU A 113 31.30 8.44 -37.33
N GLN A 114 31.96 9.31 -38.10
CA GLN A 114 31.38 10.59 -38.52
C GLN A 114 30.12 10.38 -39.35
N ARG A 115 30.12 9.45 -40.32
CA ARG A 115 28.91 9.12 -41.08
C ARG A 115 27.78 8.55 -40.22
N GLN A 116 28.12 7.80 -39.17
CA GLN A 116 27.12 7.29 -38.22
C GLN A 116 26.51 8.40 -37.36
N LEU A 117 27.31 9.39 -36.95
CA LEU A 117 26.83 10.58 -36.24
C LEU A 117 25.93 11.42 -37.14
N ASP A 118 26.34 11.68 -38.38
CA ASP A 118 25.54 12.46 -39.34
C ASP A 118 24.18 11.78 -39.62
N ALA A 119 24.18 10.45 -39.77
CA ALA A 119 22.95 9.68 -39.94
C ALA A 119 22.04 9.72 -38.69
N GLN A 120 22.62 9.68 -37.49
CA GLN A 120 21.88 9.81 -36.23
C GLN A 120 21.29 11.21 -36.04
N ASP A 121 22.03 12.26 -36.41
CA ASP A 121 21.54 13.63 -36.29
C ASP A 121 20.42 13.92 -37.28
N GLU A 122 20.47 13.33 -38.48
CA GLU A 122 19.35 13.39 -39.43
C GLU A 122 18.11 12.67 -38.89
N GLU A 123 18.29 11.51 -38.25
CA GLU A 123 17.19 10.76 -37.63
C GLU A 123 16.58 11.53 -36.44
N ARG A 124 17.43 12.18 -35.63
CA ARG A 124 16.99 13.08 -34.55
C ARG A 124 16.21 14.27 -35.10
N ALA A 125 16.69 14.92 -36.16
CA ALA A 125 15.97 16.03 -36.80
C ALA A 125 14.59 15.59 -37.34
N ARG A 126 14.50 14.41 -37.95
CA ARG A 126 13.23 13.83 -38.42
C ARG A 126 12.28 13.54 -37.26
N THR A 127 12.79 13.01 -36.14
CA THR A 127 11.97 12.76 -34.95
C THR A 127 11.49 14.05 -34.29
N GLN A 128 12.33 15.07 -34.20
CA GLN A 128 11.94 16.40 -33.70
C GLN A 128 10.89 17.05 -34.59
N ASN A 129 11.04 17.00 -35.92
CA ASN A 129 10.04 17.53 -36.84
C ASN A 129 8.69 16.80 -36.70
N ARG A 130 8.69 15.48 -36.51
CA ARG A 130 7.45 14.72 -36.25
C ARG A 130 6.82 15.11 -34.91
N LEU A 131 7.60 15.31 -33.87
CA LEU A 131 7.11 15.76 -32.57
C LEU A 131 6.52 17.17 -32.66
N GLN A 132 7.16 18.07 -33.40
CA GLN A 132 6.67 19.41 -33.64
C GLN A 132 5.35 19.39 -34.43
N GLU A 133 5.26 18.57 -35.49
CA GLU A 133 4.02 18.42 -36.26
C GLU A 133 2.88 17.83 -35.40
N MET A 134 3.18 16.89 -34.51
CA MET A 134 2.20 16.39 -33.54
C MET A 134 1.80 17.45 -32.52
N ALA A 135 2.74 18.25 -32.02
CA ALA A 135 2.46 19.35 -31.11
C ALA A 135 1.57 20.41 -31.75
N ASP A 136 1.84 20.79 -33.00
CA ASP A 136 1.03 21.74 -33.76
C ASP A 136 -0.37 21.20 -34.03
N ARG A 137 -0.48 19.90 -34.37
CA ARG A 137 -1.79 19.22 -34.51
C ARG A 137 -2.55 19.18 -33.18
N MET A 138 -1.89 18.95 -32.05
CA MET A 138 -2.52 18.98 -30.72
C MET A 138 -2.95 20.40 -30.33
N ALA A 139 -2.15 21.41 -30.64
CA ALA A 139 -2.49 22.82 -30.38
C ALA A 139 -3.77 23.24 -31.13
N LEU A 140 -3.93 22.79 -32.38
CA LEU A 140 -5.15 23.01 -33.18
C LEU A 140 -6.39 22.33 -32.57
N VAL A 141 -6.23 21.10 -32.06
CA VAL A 141 -7.32 20.37 -31.38
C VAL A 141 -7.72 21.05 -30.06
N ILE A 142 -6.75 21.57 -29.30
CA ILE A 142 -7.00 22.31 -28.05
C ILE A 142 -7.72 23.65 -28.33
N GLN A 143 -7.36 24.35 -29.40
CA GLN A 143 -8.06 25.57 -29.82
C GLN A 143 -9.52 25.29 -30.22
N GLN A 144 -9.80 24.16 -30.88
CA GLN A 144 -11.19 23.78 -31.23
C GLN A 144 -12.02 23.31 -30.03
N SER A 145 -11.40 22.74 -29.00
CA SER A 145 -12.11 22.29 -27.78
C SER A 145 -12.34 23.41 -26.75
N SER A 146 -11.90 24.63 -27.05
CA SER A 146 -12.12 25.83 -26.20
C SER A 146 -13.44 26.56 -26.49
N TYR A 147 -14.25 26.11 -27.47
CA TYR A 147 -15.61 26.59 -27.69
C TYR A 147 -16.63 25.60 -27.12
N ALA A 148 -17.04 25.82 -25.87
CA ALA A 148 -18.25 25.22 -25.33
C ALA A 148 -19.42 26.21 -25.49
N PRO A 149 -20.50 25.89 -26.22
CA PRO A 149 -21.76 26.61 -26.06
C PRO A 149 -22.54 25.99 -24.90
N THR A 150 -22.75 26.78 -23.85
CA THR A 150 -23.88 26.60 -22.95
C THR A 150 -25.18 26.85 -23.72
N GLY A 151 -26.10 25.89 -23.68
CA GLY A 151 -27.51 26.10 -24.02
C GLY A 151 -28.03 25.33 -25.22
N ASP A 152 -29.03 24.51 -24.96
CA ASP A 152 -30.01 23.87 -25.85
C ASP A 152 -29.52 22.84 -26.89
N ALA A 153 -29.99 21.60 -26.70
CA ALA A 153 -29.83 20.49 -27.64
C ALA A 153 -30.58 20.79 -28.96
N PRO A 154 -29.88 20.89 -30.11
CA PRO A 154 -30.55 20.96 -31.39
C PRO A 154 -30.95 19.54 -31.83
N ARG A 155 -32.16 19.40 -32.36
CA ARG A 155 -32.61 18.19 -33.04
C ARG A 155 -31.76 17.98 -34.29
N ILE A 156 -30.81 17.06 -34.22
CA ILE A 156 -29.95 16.66 -35.34
C ILE A 156 -30.81 15.89 -36.36
N SER A 157 -30.88 16.39 -37.60
CA SER A 157 -31.53 15.67 -38.69
C SER A 157 -30.66 14.47 -39.12
N ASN A 158 -31.26 13.41 -39.67
CA ASN A 158 -30.53 12.21 -40.10
C ASN A 158 -29.43 12.48 -41.15
N ALA A 159 -29.44 13.64 -41.82
CA ALA A 159 -28.38 14.08 -42.71
C ALA A 159 -27.13 14.56 -41.94
N ASP A 160 -27.32 15.25 -40.81
CA ASP A 160 -26.24 15.82 -40.00
C ASP A 160 -25.51 14.74 -39.18
N ALA A 161 -26.19 13.65 -38.81
CA ALA A 161 -25.56 12.51 -38.12
C ALA A 161 -24.46 11.85 -38.97
N SER A 162 -24.60 11.85 -40.30
CA SER A 162 -23.61 11.29 -41.22
C SER A 162 -22.39 12.21 -41.40
N GLN A 163 -22.58 13.53 -41.35
CA GLN A 163 -21.47 14.51 -41.36
C GLN A 163 -20.75 14.56 -40.01
N ILE A 164 -21.46 14.43 -38.89
CA ILE A 164 -20.86 14.34 -37.56
C ILE A 164 -20.11 13.00 -37.41
N ALA A 165 -20.63 11.89 -37.95
CA ALA A 165 -19.91 10.62 -38.01
C ALA A 165 -18.66 10.66 -38.91
N ALA A 166 -18.65 11.50 -39.94
CA ALA A 166 -17.48 11.77 -40.78
C ALA A 166 -16.48 12.77 -40.14
N MET A 167 -16.92 13.55 -39.15
CA MET A 167 -16.07 14.45 -38.35
C MET A 167 -15.57 13.84 -37.04
N LEU A 168 -16.06 12.66 -36.65
CA LEU A 168 -15.42 11.88 -35.59
C LEU A 168 -14.04 11.47 -36.10
N PRO A 169 -12.95 11.81 -35.39
CA PRO A 169 -11.64 11.37 -35.80
C PRO A 169 -11.69 9.85 -35.85
N SER A 170 -11.54 9.27 -37.04
CA SER A 170 -11.33 7.85 -37.19
C SER A 170 -10.15 7.53 -36.27
N VAL A 171 -10.41 6.84 -35.17
CA VAL A 171 -9.38 6.55 -34.17
C VAL A 171 -8.35 5.74 -34.92
N THR A 172 -7.25 6.38 -35.29
CA THR A 172 -6.19 5.69 -36.02
C THR A 172 -5.68 4.56 -35.12
N PRO A 173 -5.17 3.44 -35.65
CA PRO A 173 -4.62 2.37 -34.82
C PRO A 173 -3.65 2.90 -33.74
N ALA A 174 -2.82 3.90 -34.09
CA ALA A 174 -1.92 4.59 -33.16
C ALA A 174 -2.65 5.36 -32.05
N THR A 175 -3.77 6.04 -32.37
CA THR A 175 -4.60 6.73 -31.37
C THR A 175 -5.29 5.72 -30.43
N GLY A 176 -5.73 4.58 -30.97
CA GLY A 176 -6.33 3.50 -30.19
C GLY A 176 -5.33 2.90 -29.20
N GLU A 177 -4.10 2.63 -29.64
CA GLU A 177 -3.00 2.18 -28.78
C GLU A 177 -2.67 3.20 -27.69
N LEU A 178 -2.63 4.49 -28.03
CA LEU A 178 -2.38 5.55 -27.05
C LEU A 178 -3.45 5.60 -25.96
N ILE A 179 -4.74 5.45 -26.33
CA ILE A 179 -5.85 5.37 -25.38
C ILE A 179 -5.67 4.17 -24.46
N LEU A 180 -5.35 2.99 -25.02
CA LEU A 180 -5.12 1.77 -24.23
C LEU A 180 -3.96 1.94 -23.24
N ILE A 181 -2.85 2.55 -23.66
CA ILE A 181 -1.72 2.83 -22.78
C ILE A 181 -2.12 3.79 -21.67
N LYS A 182 -2.88 4.85 -21.99
CA LYS A 182 -3.35 5.82 -20.99
C LYS A 182 -4.26 5.17 -19.96
N GLU A 183 -5.21 4.35 -20.39
CA GLU A 183 -6.10 3.64 -19.47
C GLU A 183 -5.34 2.61 -18.61
N ARG A 184 -4.38 1.88 -19.17
CA ARG A 184 -3.51 1.00 -18.37
C ARG A 184 -2.70 1.79 -17.33
N ASN A 185 -2.13 2.93 -17.71
CA ASN A 185 -1.39 3.79 -16.78
C ASN A 185 -2.30 4.34 -15.66
N ARG A 186 -3.57 4.60 -15.98
CA ARG A 186 -4.57 5.00 -14.98
C ARG A 186 -4.81 3.90 -13.95
N LEU A 187 -4.97 2.65 -14.37
CA LEU A 187 -5.09 1.50 -13.47
C LEU A 187 -3.84 1.34 -12.58
N THR A 188 -2.65 1.51 -13.18
CA THR A 188 -1.37 1.44 -12.45
C THR A 188 -1.32 2.52 -11.36
N SER A 189 -1.74 3.75 -11.68
CA SER A 189 -1.80 4.86 -10.72
C SER A 189 -2.76 4.59 -9.56
N TYR A 190 -3.90 3.96 -9.81
CA TYR A 190 -4.81 3.55 -8.74
C TYR A 190 -4.17 2.52 -7.81
N ALA A 191 -3.48 1.52 -8.35
CA ALA A 191 -2.77 0.54 -7.54
C ALA A 191 -1.60 1.17 -6.75
N ASP A 192 -0.82 2.04 -7.37
CA ASP A 192 0.28 2.74 -6.70
C ASP A 192 -0.23 3.60 -5.55
N LYS A 193 -1.34 4.33 -5.76
CA LYS A 193 -1.98 5.13 -4.70
C LYS A 193 -2.53 4.26 -3.57
N ALA A 194 -3.16 3.13 -3.90
CA ALA A 194 -3.63 2.17 -2.90
C ALA A 194 -2.48 1.59 -2.06
N ILE A 195 -1.32 1.31 -2.68
CA ILE A 195 -0.13 0.79 -2.00
C ILE A 195 0.55 1.88 -1.15
N ALA A 196 0.79 3.05 -1.74
CA ALA A 196 1.57 4.11 -1.11
C ALA A 196 0.83 4.81 0.03
N THR A 197 -0.50 4.98 -0.08
CA THR A 197 -1.27 5.77 0.88
C THR A 197 -2.38 4.98 1.58
N GLY A 198 -2.53 3.68 1.31
CA GLY A 198 -3.64 2.91 1.87
C GLY A 198 -5.01 3.34 1.40
N SER A 199 -5.14 3.92 0.20
CA SER A 199 -6.43 4.45 -0.27
C SER A 199 -7.45 3.36 -0.62
N ARG A 200 -8.55 3.27 0.15
CA ARG A 200 -9.72 2.43 -0.16
C ARG A 200 -10.35 2.80 -1.50
N GLU A 201 -10.55 4.10 -1.74
CA GLU A 201 -11.15 4.61 -2.97
C GLU A 201 -10.37 4.14 -4.22
N SER A 202 -9.04 4.16 -4.15
CA SER A 202 -8.20 3.74 -5.28
C SER A 202 -8.31 2.23 -5.54
N LEU A 203 -8.43 1.41 -4.49
CA LEU A 203 -8.72 -0.01 -4.66
C LEU A 203 -10.13 -0.24 -5.24
N GLN A 204 -11.12 0.53 -4.80
CA GLN A 204 -12.49 0.44 -5.32
C GLN A 204 -12.54 0.79 -6.81
N ALA A 205 -11.80 1.82 -7.25
CA ALA A 205 -11.71 2.17 -8.67
C ALA A 205 -11.16 1.03 -9.54
N LEU A 206 -10.24 0.21 -9.02
CA LEU A 206 -9.77 -1.00 -9.70
C LEU A 206 -10.86 -2.08 -9.77
N VAL A 207 -11.64 -2.25 -8.71
CA VAL A 207 -12.77 -3.18 -8.67
C VAL A 207 -13.86 -2.76 -9.66
N ASP A 208 -14.19 -1.48 -9.69
CA ASP A 208 -15.18 -0.93 -10.62
C ASP A 208 -14.71 -1.11 -12.07
N ALA A 209 -13.42 -0.88 -12.35
CA ALA A 209 -12.86 -1.12 -13.68
C ALA A 209 -12.90 -2.60 -14.12
N MET A 210 -12.84 -3.56 -13.19
CA MET A 210 -13.02 -4.99 -13.50
C MET A 210 -14.47 -5.34 -13.85
N MET A 211 -15.43 -4.57 -13.34
CA MET A 211 -16.87 -4.82 -13.49
C MET A 211 -17.51 -3.98 -14.60
N ASP A 212 -16.86 -2.91 -15.05
CA ASP A 212 -17.37 -2.02 -16.10
C ASP A 212 -17.36 -2.71 -17.48
N PRO A 213 -18.54 -2.88 -18.12
CA PRO A 213 -18.63 -3.43 -19.47
C PRO A 213 -17.84 -2.64 -20.53
N ALA A 214 -17.67 -1.33 -20.34
CA ALA A 214 -16.91 -0.48 -21.26
C ALA A 214 -15.40 -0.76 -21.21
N MET A 215 -14.90 -1.22 -20.06
CA MET A 215 -13.49 -1.56 -19.82
C MET A 215 -13.18 -3.05 -19.99
N LYS A 216 -14.03 -3.82 -20.68
CA LYS A 216 -13.86 -5.27 -20.86
C LYS A 216 -12.47 -5.68 -21.39
N HIS A 217 -11.89 -4.86 -22.25
CA HIS A 217 -10.56 -5.07 -22.84
C HIS A 217 -9.40 -4.84 -21.86
N LEU A 218 -9.66 -4.26 -20.68
CA LEU A 218 -8.69 -4.00 -19.62
C LEU A 218 -8.87 -4.91 -18.39
N ILE A 219 -9.85 -5.83 -18.39
CA ILE A 219 -10.16 -6.68 -17.23
C ILE A 219 -8.91 -7.38 -16.68
N HIS A 220 -8.09 -7.97 -17.55
CA HIS A 220 -6.87 -8.66 -17.11
C HIS A 220 -5.83 -7.71 -16.52
N ALA A 221 -5.72 -6.48 -17.04
CA ALA A 221 -4.84 -5.47 -16.49
C ALA A 221 -5.35 -5.00 -15.11
N ALA A 222 -6.64 -4.72 -14.97
CA ALA A 222 -7.24 -4.35 -13.69
C ALA A 222 -7.11 -5.47 -12.64
N GLN A 223 -7.30 -6.74 -13.04
CA GLN A 223 -7.07 -7.90 -12.18
C GLN A 223 -5.62 -8.04 -11.74
N ALA A 224 -4.65 -7.81 -12.64
CA ALA A 224 -3.23 -7.85 -12.32
C ALA A 224 -2.86 -6.76 -11.31
N GLU A 225 -3.35 -5.53 -11.51
CA GLU A 225 -3.14 -4.42 -10.58
C GLU A 225 -3.80 -4.66 -9.23
N PHE A 226 -5.04 -5.18 -9.20
CA PHE A 226 -5.70 -5.58 -7.95
C PHE A 226 -4.90 -6.65 -7.20
N LYS A 227 -4.36 -7.65 -7.92
CA LYS A 227 -3.48 -8.68 -7.35
C LYS A 227 -2.18 -8.12 -6.80
N ARG A 228 -1.61 -7.10 -7.45
CA ARG A 228 -0.42 -6.39 -6.97
C ARG A 228 -0.70 -5.70 -5.63
N VAL A 229 -1.83 -5.01 -5.51
CA VAL A 229 -2.26 -4.42 -4.23
C VAL A 229 -2.49 -5.50 -3.18
N GLN A 230 -3.21 -6.57 -3.50
CA GLN A 230 -3.42 -7.70 -2.56
C GLN A 230 -2.09 -8.27 -2.06
N ALA A 231 -1.14 -8.55 -2.96
CA ALA A 231 0.15 -9.11 -2.59
C ALA A 231 0.97 -8.20 -1.67
N TYR A 232 0.94 -6.88 -1.92
CA TYR A 232 1.58 -5.90 -1.04
C TYR A 232 1.00 -5.98 0.38
N TYR A 233 -0.34 -5.95 0.49
CA TYR A 233 -1.00 -6.01 1.78
C TYR A 233 -0.94 -7.40 2.42
N ASP A 234 -0.79 -8.50 1.69
CA ASP A 234 -0.60 -9.81 2.31
C ASP A 234 0.77 -9.90 3.02
N MET A 235 1.81 -9.28 2.45
CA MET A 235 3.18 -9.35 2.96
C MET A 235 3.51 -8.25 4.00
N GLY A 236 2.89 -7.08 3.91
CA GLY A 236 3.19 -5.92 4.76
C GLY A 236 2.46 -5.91 6.11
N ILE A 237 3.13 -5.51 7.17
CA ILE A 237 2.49 -5.07 8.42
C ILE A 237 2.58 -3.55 8.45
N GLY A 238 1.45 -2.85 8.32
CA GLY A 238 1.42 -1.39 8.22
C GLY A 238 1.76 -0.66 9.53
N ILE A 239 1.71 -1.33 10.68
CA ILE A 239 1.94 -0.72 11.99
C ILE A 239 3.22 -1.25 12.65
N ASP A 240 3.90 -0.39 13.38
CA ASP A 240 4.97 -0.78 14.30
C ASP A 240 4.42 -1.80 15.33
N PRO A 241 5.03 -2.99 15.47
CA PRO A 241 4.67 -3.95 16.51
C PRO A 241 4.62 -3.36 17.93
N GLY A 242 5.36 -2.27 18.18
CA GLY A 242 5.39 -1.55 19.45
C GLY A 242 4.31 -0.47 19.62
N TYR A 243 3.48 -0.17 18.61
CA TYR A 243 2.48 0.88 18.72
C TYR A 243 1.41 0.54 19.76
N THR A 244 1.21 1.46 20.70
CA THR A 244 0.17 1.41 21.73
C THR A 244 -0.70 2.65 21.70
N LEU A 245 -1.99 2.49 21.96
CA LEU A 245 -2.94 3.60 22.07
C LEU A 245 -2.50 4.58 23.16
N PRO A 246 -2.52 5.91 22.88
CA PRO A 246 -2.34 6.93 23.91
C PRO A 246 -3.60 7.06 24.77
N VAL A 247 -3.88 6.03 25.60
CA VAL A 247 -5.12 5.87 26.36
C VAL A 247 -5.46 7.09 27.21
N ARG A 248 -4.47 7.69 27.87
CA ARG A 248 -4.66 8.89 28.71
C ARG A 248 -5.09 10.13 27.93
N GLU A 249 -4.69 10.23 26.67
CA GLU A 249 -5.05 11.36 25.81
C GLU A 249 -6.41 11.17 25.17
N LEU A 250 -6.75 9.93 24.81
CA LEU A 250 -8.02 9.55 24.19
C LEU A 250 -9.18 9.50 25.19
N PHE A 251 -8.93 9.11 26.45
CA PHE A 251 -9.95 8.90 27.47
C PHE A 251 -9.69 9.72 28.74
N LYS A 252 -9.60 11.04 28.61
CA LYS A 252 -9.26 11.96 29.72
C LYS A 252 -10.20 11.87 30.93
N ASP A 253 -11.46 11.54 30.69
CA ASP A 253 -12.52 11.55 31.70
C ASP A 253 -12.79 10.17 32.30
N THR A 254 -12.05 9.14 31.88
CA THR A 254 -12.26 7.75 32.32
C THR A 254 -11.03 7.25 33.07
N PRO A 255 -11.16 6.46 34.15
CA PRO A 255 -10.02 5.90 34.89
C PRO A 255 -9.32 4.75 34.15
N VAL A 256 -9.16 4.85 32.83
CA VAL A 256 -8.47 3.84 32.01
C VAL A 256 -7.00 4.22 31.93
N THR A 257 -6.12 3.31 32.35
CA THR A 257 -4.67 3.56 32.35
C THR A 257 -3.92 2.79 31.28
N ARG A 258 -4.43 1.61 30.91
CA ARG A 258 -3.80 0.69 29.95
C ARG A 258 -4.81 0.25 28.90
N GLU A 259 -4.32 -0.21 27.75
CA GLU A 259 -5.16 -0.79 26.70
C GLU A 259 -5.99 -1.98 27.19
N ALA A 260 -5.46 -2.74 28.16
CA ALA A 260 -6.15 -3.89 28.75
C ALA A 260 -7.40 -3.50 29.57
N ASP A 261 -7.49 -2.24 30.00
CA ASP A 261 -8.62 -1.73 30.78
C ASP A 261 -9.75 -1.22 29.85
N LEU A 262 -9.53 -1.19 28.52
CA LEU A 262 -10.51 -0.69 27.55
C LEU A 262 -11.67 -1.66 27.37
N THR A 263 -12.88 -1.14 27.44
CA THR A 263 -14.08 -1.93 27.15
C THR A 263 -14.28 -2.08 25.63
N PRO A 264 -14.94 -3.16 25.17
CA PRO A 264 -15.28 -3.31 23.75
C PRO A 264 -16.04 -2.10 23.18
N GLY A 265 -16.95 -1.50 23.95
CA GLY A 265 -17.70 -0.32 23.51
C GLY A 265 -16.81 0.92 23.27
N GLN A 266 -15.77 1.12 24.09
CA GLN A 266 -14.79 2.19 23.86
C GLN A 266 -13.98 1.94 22.58
N LEU A 267 -13.59 0.69 22.34
CA LEU A 267 -12.88 0.28 21.13
C LEU A 267 -13.77 0.41 19.89
N HIS A 268 -15.06 0.11 20.00
CA HIS A 268 -16.05 0.35 18.92
C HIS A 268 -16.12 1.83 18.57
N GLY A 269 -16.18 2.71 19.56
CA GLY A 269 -16.18 4.16 19.35
C GLY A 269 -14.92 4.65 18.64
N LEU A 270 -13.73 4.19 19.06
CA LEU A 270 -12.47 4.53 18.39
C LEU A 270 -12.41 4.02 16.94
N LEU A 271 -12.93 2.82 16.69
CA LEU A 271 -12.92 2.24 15.34
C LEU A 271 -13.86 2.98 14.38
N GLN A 272 -14.97 3.51 14.88
CA GLN A 272 -15.96 4.24 14.08
C GLN A 272 -15.58 5.71 13.86
N ASP A 273 -14.78 6.29 14.75
CA ASP A 273 -14.38 7.70 14.66
C ASP A 273 -13.30 7.90 13.58
N GLN A 274 -13.74 8.21 12.36
CA GLN A 274 -12.86 8.48 11.22
C GLN A 274 -11.95 9.71 11.41
N LYS A 275 -12.20 10.56 12.42
CA LYS A 275 -11.32 11.69 12.75
C LYS A 275 -10.09 11.24 13.52
N GLN A 276 -10.12 10.07 14.14
CA GLN A 276 -8.94 9.52 14.78
C GLN A 276 -7.89 9.15 13.73
N PRO A 277 -6.58 9.20 14.08
CA PRO A 277 -5.53 8.64 13.26
C PRO A 277 -5.83 7.18 12.89
N TRP A 278 -5.44 6.77 11.69
CA TRP A 278 -5.73 5.42 11.20
C TRP A 278 -5.00 4.36 12.05
N GLU A 279 -3.87 4.68 12.66
CA GLU A 279 -3.12 3.83 13.59
C GLU A 279 -3.95 3.51 14.83
N THR A 280 -4.65 4.51 15.37
CA THR A 280 -5.59 4.35 16.50
C THR A 280 -6.72 3.40 16.12
N ARG A 281 -7.32 3.59 14.94
CA ARG A 281 -8.41 2.72 14.45
C ARG A 281 -7.92 1.30 14.19
N LEU A 282 -6.75 1.14 13.58
CA LEU A 282 -6.13 -0.17 13.35
C LEU A 282 -5.88 -0.90 14.67
N ARG A 283 -5.29 -0.21 15.66
CA ARG A 283 -5.02 -0.79 16.97
C ARG A 283 -6.32 -1.14 17.70
N ALA A 284 -7.36 -0.32 17.58
CA ALA A 284 -8.70 -0.65 18.10
C ALA A 284 -9.26 -1.92 17.44
N ALA A 285 -9.17 -2.05 16.11
CA ALA A 285 -9.58 -3.26 15.39
C ALA A 285 -8.79 -4.50 15.83
N TYR A 286 -7.49 -4.37 16.11
CA TYR A 286 -6.67 -5.47 16.64
C TYR A 286 -7.13 -5.91 18.04
N LEU A 287 -7.36 -4.96 18.95
CA LEU A 287 -7.76 -5.25 20.34
C LEU A 287 -9.15 -5.90 20.43
N LEU A 288 -10.03 -5.63 19.45
CA LEU A 288 -11.34 -6.27 19.35
C LEU A 288 -11.30 -7.79 19.08
N ARG A 289 -10.12 -8.38 18.86
CA ARG A 289 -9.97 -9.84 18.71
C ARG A 289 -10.51 -10.63 19.91
N SER A 290 -10.37 -10.08 21.11
CA SER A 290 -10.81 -10.72 22.36
C SER A 290 -12.14 -10.20 22.87
N SER A 291 -12.86 -9.36 22.10
CA SER A 291 -14.16 -8.83 22.50
C SER A 291 -15.20 -9.95 22.66
N THR A 292 -15.99 -9.88 23.72
CA THR A 292 -17.12 -10.81 23.96
C THR A 292 -18.42 -10.33 23.33
N GLU A 293 -18.47 -9.10 22.80
CA GLU A 293 -19.70 -8.49 22.28
C GLU A 293 -20.10 -9.07 20.91
N ALA A 294 -21.37 -9.42 20.77
CA ALA A 294 -21.93 -10.00 19.53
C ALA A 294 -21.82 -9.03 18.35
N GLU A 295 -22.07 -7.74 18.58
CA GLU A 295 -22.06 -6.68 17.56
C GLU A 295 -20.67 -6.41 16.96
N THR A 296 -19.61 -6.91 17.60
CA THR A 296 -18.22 -6.69 17.14
C THR A 296 -18.01 -7.20 15.72
N ASN A 297 -18.59 -8.34 15.36
CA ASN A 297 -18.37 -8.93 14.03
C ASN A 297 -18.96 -8.06 12.92
N SER A 298 -20.19 -7.59 13.11
CA SER A 298 -20.84 -6.70 12.15
C SER A 298 -20.17 -5.34 12.06
N LEU A 299 -19.63 -4.84 13.18
CA LEU A 299 -18.79 -3.66 13.15
C LEU A 299 -17.52 -3.87 12.33
N LEU A 300 -16.80 -4.97 12.55
CA LEU A 300 -15.57 -5.28 11.80
C LEU A 300 -15.84 -5.45 10.30
N LEU A 301 -16.96 -6.05 9.92
CA LEU A 301 -17.37 -6.16 8.51
C LEU A 301 -17.71 -4.81 7.91
N LYS A 302 -18.39 -3.94 8.65
CA LYS A 302 -18.65 -2.56 8.23
C LYS A 302 -17.34 -1.79 8.04
N THR A 303 -16.41 -1.88 8.99
CA THR A 303 -15.09 -1.26 8.88
C THR A 303 -14.30 -1.79 7.69
N LEU A 304 -14.33 -3.11 7.45
CA LEU A 304 -13.68 -3.71 6.29
C LEU A 304 -14.17 -3.07 4.98
N LYS A 305 -15.46 -2.76 4.89
CA LYS A 305 -16.06 -2.15 3.70
C LYS A 305 -15.79 -0.65 3.60
N ASP A 306 -16.03 0.07 4.69
CA ASP A 306 -16.22 1.52 4.66
C ASP A 306 -15.00 2.32 5.15
N ASP A 307 -14.01 1.69 5.82
CA ASP A 307 -12.84 2.46 6.30
C ASP A 307 -12.02 2.99 5.11
N PRO A 308 -11.64 4.29 5.12
CA PRO A 308 -10.87 4.90 4.05
C PRO A 308 -9.46 4.31 3.90
N THR A 309 -8.94 3.65 4.95
CA THR A 309 -7.58 3.13 5.01
C THR A 309 -7.55 1.61 4.88
N LEU A 310 -6.78 1.11 3.91
CA LEU A 310 -6.64 -0.31 3.63
C LEU A 310 -5.98 -1.09 4.77
N ASP A 311 -5.08 -0.48 5.55
CA ASP A 311 -4.47 -1.13 6.72
C ASP A 311 -5.49 -1.41 7.82
N VAL A 312 -6.37 -0.45 8.11
CA VAL A 312 -7.44 -0.62 9.09
C VAL A 312 -8.40 -1.70 8.63
N ALA A 313 -8.76 -1.69 7.35
CA ALA A 313 -9.65 -2.70 6.79
C ALA A 313 -9.01 -4.09 6.76
N LYS A 314 -7.73 -4.22 6.40
CA LYS A 314 -6.98 -5.47 6.49
C LYS A 314 -7.01 -6.01 7.93
N GLN A 315 -6.73 -5.15 8.90
CA GLN A 315 -6.74 -5.54 10.30
C GLN A 315 -8.15 -5.95 10.76
N ALA A 316 -9.20 -5.24 10.32
CA ALA A 316 -10.57 -5.60 10.61
C ALA A 316 -10.94 -6.99 10.04
N GLN A 317 -10.51 -7.30 8.82
CA GLN A 317 -10.66 -8.64 8.23
C GLN A 317 -9.90 -9.69 9.06
N ILE A 318 -8.63 -9.47 9.39
CA ILE A 318 -7.84 -10.42 10.20
C ILE A 318 -8.49 -10.67 11.55
N THR A 319 -8.94 -9.60 12.22
CA THR A 319 -9.64 -9.72 13.50
C THR A 319 -10.93 -10.51 13.35
N PHE A 320 -11.74 -10.23 12.32
CA PHE A 320 -12.97 -10.99 12.03
C PHE A 320 -12.65 -12.47 11.80
N GLU A 321 -11.70 -12.78 10.93
CA GLU A 321 -11.24 -14.14 10.64
C GLU A 321 -10.81 -14.91 11.88
N ASN A 322 -10.05 -14.25 12.77
CA ASN A 322 -9.60 -14.85 14.03
C ASN A 322 -10.76 -15.14 14.98
N ARG A 323 -11.78 -14.28 15.01
CA ARG A 323 -12.97 -14.47 15.84
C ARG A 323 -13.87 -15.60 15.33
N VAL A 324 -13.99 -15.74 14.01
CA VAL A 324 -14.86 -16.75 13.39
C VAL A 324 -14.15 -18.07 13.04
N GLY A 325 -12.83 -18.12 13.16
CA GLY A 325 -12.02 -19.32 12.87
C GLY A 325 -11.95 -19.70 11.39
N ARG A 326 -12.20 -18.75 10.47
CA ARG A 326 -12.17 -18.97 9.02
C ARG A 326 -11.32 -17.93 8.32
N LYS A 327 -10.51 -18.36 7.36
CA LYS A 327 -9.72 -17.50 6.48
C LYS A 327 -10.46 -17.18 5.19
N PHE A 328 -10.36 -15.93 4.75
CA PHE A 328 -10.87 -15.47 3.47
C PHE A 328 -9.75 -14.91 2.64
N ARG A 329 -10.03 -14.70 1.35
CA ARG A 329 -9.13 -13.93 0.51
C ARG A 329 -9.18 -12.46 0.94
N LEU A 330 -8.03 -11.81 0.99
CA LEU A 330 -7.93 -10.41 1.42
C LEU A 330 -8.79 -9.49 0.54
N PHE A 331 -9.62 -8.65 1.15
CA PHE A 331 -10.53 -7.71 0.47
C PHE A 331 -11.58 -8.36 -0.44
N ASP A 332 -11.85 -9.66 -0.31
CA ASP A 332 -12.97 -10.33 -1.01
C ASP A 332 -14.28 -10.13 -0.25
N ILE A 333 -14.73 -8.88 -0.18
CA ILE A 333 -15.91 -8.46 0.60
C ILE A 333 -17.16 -9.26 0.21
N PRO A 334 -17.49 -9.49 -1.08
CA PRO A 334 -18.68 -10.24 -1.44
C PRO A 334 -18.68 -11.69 -0.90
N ALA A 335 -17.53 -12.37 -0.96
CA ALA A 335 -17.42 -13.73 -0.43
C ALA A 335 -17.56 -13.79 1.09
N ILE A 336 -17.01 -12.79 1.80
CA ILE A 336 -17.11 -12.68 3.26
C ILE A 336 -18.54 -12.40 3.67
N GLU A 337 -19.22 -11.43 3.04
CA GLU A 337 -20.61 -11.06 3.34
C GLU A 337 -21.55 -12.26 3.06
N ALA A 338 -21.42 -12.91 1.91
CA ALA A 338 -22.24 -14.08 1.56
C ALA A 338 -22.09 -15.21 2.59
N TRP A 339 -20.85 -15.46 3.05
CA TRP A 339 -20.60 -16.44 4.09
C TRP A 339 -21.19 -16.02 5.44
N TRP A 340 -21.01 -14.76 5.86
CA TRP A 340 -21.52 -14.27 7.14
C TRP A 340 -23.05 -14.36 7.23
N GLN A 341 -23.74 -13.99 6.15
CA GLN A 341 -25.19 -14.12 6.05
C GLN A 341 -25.65 -15.59 6.15
N ALA A 342 -24.91 -16.51 5.53
CA ALA A 342 -25.21 -17.95 5.62
C ALA A 342 -25.06 -18.52 7.04
N GLN A 343 -24.24 -17.90 7.91
CA GLN A 343 -24.10 -18.29 9.32
C GLN A 343 -25.18 -17.71 10.24
N GLY A 344 -26.13 -16.94 9.69
CA GLY A 344 -27.18 -16.28 10.48
C GLY A 344 -26.88 -14.84 10.88
N GLY A 345 -25.77 -14.26 10.39
CA GLY A 345 -25.43 -12.85 10.61
C GLY A 345 -25.36 -12.46 12.09
N ASP A 346 -26.01 -11.36 12.46
CA ASP A 346 -26.11 -10.83 13.83
C ASP A 346 -26.92 -11.71 14.81
N LYS A 347 -27.42 -12.87 14.39
CA LYS A 347 -28.06 -13.78 15.33
C LYS A 347 -27.00 -14.22 16.34
N PRO A 348 -27.29 -14.12 17.66
CA PRO A 348 -26.34 -14.54 18.68
C PRO A 348 -25.99 -16.00 18.39
N VAL A 349 -24.69 -16.26 18.23
CA VAL A 349 -24.16 -17.62 18.09
C VAL A 349 -24.64 -18.37 19.32
N LEU A 350 -25.71 -19.15 19.16
CA LEU A 350 -26.10 -20.17 20.11
C LEU A 350 -24.86 -21.04 20.24
N LYS A 351 -24.19 -20.94 21.41
CA LYS A 351 -23.12 -21.84 21.80
C LYS A 351 -23.56 -23.23 21.37
N MET A 352 -22.79 -23.86 20.48
CA MET A 352 -22.95 -25.28 20.22
C MET A 352 -22.89 -25.97 21.58
N ILE A 353 -24.06 -26.39 22.07
CA ILE A 353 -24.17 -27.35 23.14
C ILE A 353 -23.48 -28.59 22.56
N GLU A 354 -22.35 -28.98 23.14
CA GLU A 354 -21.75 -30.27 22.85
C GLU A 354 -22.84 -31.34 23.07
N PRO A 355 -23.22 -32.12 22.06
CA PRO A 355 -24.04 -33.29 22.30
C PRO A 355 -23.18 -34.28 23.08
N GLY A 356 -23.60 -34.54 24.31
CA GLY A 356 -22.82 -35.24 25.32
C GLY A 356 -22.16 -36.53 24.83
N LYS A 357 -20.97 -36.75 25.38
CA LYS A 357 -20.42 -38.08 25.68
C LYS A 357 -19.77 -38.05 27.05
#